data_AF-A0A520GEM2-F1
#
_entry.id   AF-A0A520GEM2-F1
#
_cell.length_a   1.000
_cell.length_b   1.000
_cell.length_c   1.000
_cell.angle_alpha   90.00
_cell.angle_beta   90.00
_cell.angle_gamma   90.00
#
_symmetry.space_group_name_H-M   'P 1'
#
loop_
_entity.id
_entity.type
_entity.pdbx_description
1 polymer ?
#
loop_
_entity_poly.entity_id
_entity_poly.type
_entity_poly.pdbx_seq_one_letter_code
_entity_poly.pdbx_strand_id
1 'polypeptide(L)'
;MMPKPQIKPKPHADPLCSRPSGFAWSVGVGFAVSVVLLLRRRRRDSAKLALQHSRQLGWSDRASRLEHDIRTPVGAMAVALELLNTSSDPEIRQQATEVLQRQIARMTSLTEEMRQFSRAVGESVR
;
A
#
# COMPACT_ATOMS: atom_id res chain seq x y z
N MET A 1 -52.00 -74.27 -34.35
CA MET A 1 -53.25 -73.70 -34.87
C MET A 1 -52.97 -72.31 -35.44
N MET A 2 -53.07 -72.17 -36.77
CA MET A 2 -53.41 -70.91 -37.47
C MET A 2 -54.96 -70.75 -37.46
N PRO A 3 -55.64 -69.62 -37.80
CA PRO A 3 -55.21 -68.58 -38.77
C PRO A 3 -55.69 -67.10 -38.59
N LYS A 4 -55.02 -66.21 -39.34
CA LYS A 4 -55.54 -65.11 -40.21
C LYS A 4 -56.21 -63.82 -39.65
N PRO A 5 -56.23 -62.73 -40.48
CA PRO A 5 -56.01 -61.33 -40.11
C PRO A 5 -57.25 -60.43 -40.42
N GLN A 6 -57.01 -59.15 -40.77
CA GLN A 6 -57.88 -58.11 -41.39
C GLN A 6 -58.23 -56.95 -40.41
N ILE A 7 -58.36 -55.65 -40.69
CA ILE A 7 -58.23 -54.76 -41.88
C ILE A 7 -58.36 -53.27 -41.39
N LYS A 8 -57.50 -52.37 -41.90
CA LYS A 8 -57.71 -50.93 -42.31
C LYS A 8 -58.33 -49.86 -41.33
N PRO A 9 -58.50 -48.55 -41.71
CA PRO A 9 -57.50 -47.52 -42.05
C PRO A 9 -57.78 -46.07 -41.49
N LYS A 10 -56.75 -45.21 -41.42
CA LYS A 10 -56.72 -43.70 -41.61
C LYS A 10 -57.71 -42.80 -40.79
N PRO A 11 -57.68 -41.45 -40.92
CA PRO A 11 -56.67 -40.47 -40.46
C PRO A 11 -57.31 -39.33 -39.62
N HIS A 12 -56.55 -38.52 -38.86
CA HIS A 12 -56.88 -37.10 -38.72
C HIS A 12 -55.70 -36.26 -38.24
N ALA A 13 -55.47 -35.16 -38.96
CA ALA A 13 -54.60 -34.07 -38.58
C ALA A 13 -55.23 -33.29 -37.41
N ASP A 14 -54.43 -32.83 -36.45
CA ASP A 14 -53.94 -31.44 -36.46
C ASP A 14 -52.97 -31.17 -35.29
N PRO A 15 -51.98 -30.27 -35.46
CA PRO A 15 -50.94 -30.00 -34.47
C PRO A 15 -51.16 -28.63 -33.84
N LEU A 16 -51.76 -28.51 -32.66
CA LEU A 16 -51.72 -27.24 -31.94
C LEU A 16 -51.58 -27.43 -30.43
N CYS A 17 -50.51 -26.81 -29.94
CA CYS A 17 -50.41 -26.18 -28.64
C CYS A 17 -50.25 -27.09 -27.41
N SER A 18 -49.00 -27.44 -27.11
CA SER A 18 -48.57 -27.78 -25.76
C SER A 18 -47.10 -27.41 -25.58
N ARG A 19 -46.83 -26.18 -25.15
CA ARG A 19 -45.50 -25.80 -24.64
C ARG A 19 -45.66 -24.84 -23.47
N PRO A 20 -45.53 -25.30 -22.21
CA PRO A 20 -45.36 -24.42 -21.07
C PRO A 20 -43.88 -24.07 -20.89
N SER A 21 -43.62 -23.10 -20.03
CA SER A 21 -42.34 -22.70 -19.42
C SER A 21 -41.50 -21.66 -20.17
N GLY A 22 -41.20 -20.55 -19.48
CA GLY A 22 -40.03 -19.73 -19.83
C GLY A 22 -40.01 -18.24 -19.46
N PHE A 23 -41.03 -17.66 -18.84
CA PHE A 23 -40.97 -16.26 -18.37
C PHE A 23 -40.19 -16.15 -17.04
N ALA A 24 -38.84 -16.08 -17.07
CA ALA A 24 -38.03 -15.66 -15.91
C ALA A 24 -36.53 -15.46 -16.24
N TRP A 25 -36.14 -14.45 -17.05
CA TRP A 25 -34.70 -14.14 -17.26
C TRP A 25 -34.35 -12.64 -17.25
N SER A 26 -35.21 -11.75 -16.75
CA SER A 26 -34.99 -10.29 -16.86
C SER A 26 -34.50 -9.57 -15.59
N VAL A 27 -34.30 -10.26 -14.46
CA VAL A 27 -33.85 -9.62 -13.19
C VAL A 27 -32.36 -9.87 -12.88
N GLY A 28 -31.71 -10.86 -13.51
CA GLY A 28 -30.34 -11.28 -13.15
C GLY A 28 -29.21 -10.37 -13.64
N VAL A 29 -29.36 -9.72 -14.79
CA VAL A 29 -28.25 -9.00 -15.44
C VAL A 29 -27.94 -7.68 -14.74
N GLY A 30 -28.96 -6.90 -14.36
CA GLY A 30 -28.78 -5.63 -13.65
C GLY A 30 -28.16 -5.82 -12.25
N PHE A 31 -28.46 -6.93 -11.59
CA PHE A 31 -27.89 -7.26 -10.27
C PHE A 31 -26.42 -7.68 -10.40
N ALA A 32 -26.08 -8.51 -11.39
CA ALA A 32 -24.70 -8.91 -11.65
C ALA A 32 -23.81 -7.70 -12.02
N VAL A 33 -24.30 -6.78 -12.85
CA VAL A 33 -23.58 -5.54 -13.20
C VAL A 33 -23.41 -4.65 -11.97
N SER A 34 -24.46 -4.47 -11.17
CA SER A 34 -24.40 -3.70 -9.92
C SER A 34 -23.39 -4.27 -8.92
N VAL A 35 -23.37 -5.59 -8.74
CA VAL A 35 -22.41 -6.29 -7.87
C VAL A 35 -20.99 -6.15 -8.40
N VAL A 36 -20.78 -6.32 -9.72
CA VAL A 36 -19.46 -6.12 -10.34
C VAL A 36 -18.98 -4.68 -10.19
N LEU A 37 -19.86 -3.68 -10.33
CA LEU A 37 -19.53 -2.27 -10.12
C LEU A 37 -19.20 -1.98 -8.65
N LEU A 38 -19.95 -2.54 -7.70
CA LEU A 38 -19.66 -2.43 -6.26
C LEU A 38 -18.31 -3.07 -5.90
N LEU A 39 -18.02 -4.27 -6.43
CA LEU A 39 -16.74 -4.94 -6.23
C LEU A 39 -15.57 -4.14 -6.85
N ARG A 40 -15.77 -3.55 -8.03
CA ARG A 40 -14.78 -2.67 -8.67
C ARG A 40 -14.56 -1.39 -7.88
N ARG A 41 -15.62 -0.77 -7.33
CA ARG A 41 -15.53 0.43 -6.50
C ARG A 41 -14.77 0.14 -5.20
N ARG A 42 -15.13 -0.95 -4.51
CA ARG A 42 -14.45 -1.42 -3.30
C ARG A 42 -12.97 -1.71 -3.55
N ARG A 43 -12.61 -2.36 -4.67
CA ARG A 43 -11.21 -2.57 -5.06
C ARG A 43 -10.43 -1.27 -5.27
N ARG A 44 -11.04 -0.25 -5.88
CA ARG A 44 -10.41 1.07 -6.05
C ARG A 44 -10.17 1.77 -4.71
N ASP A 45 -11.13 1.68 -3.79
CA ASP A 45 -11.00 2.33 -2.49
C ASP A 45 -9.95 1.62 -1.62
N SER A 46 -9.89 0.28 -1.65
CA SER A 46 -8.80 -0.48 -1.01
C SER A 46 -7.43 -0.16 -1.61
N ALA A 47 -7.33 0.03 -2.92
CA ALA A 47 -6.07 0.43 -3.57
C ALA A 47 -5.63 1.85 -3.13
N LYS A 48 -6.57 2.79 -2.97
CA LYS A 48 -6.27 4.13 -2.45
C LYS A 48 -5.79 4.10 -1.00
N LEU A 49 -6.44 3.32 -0.15
CA LEU A 49 -6.02 3.13 1.24
C LEU A 49 -4.63 2.49 1.33
N ALA A 50 -4.36 1.47 0.51
CA ALA A 50 -3.04 0.84 0.43
C ALA A 50 -1.95 1.83 -0.01
N LEU A 51 -2.25 2.72 -0.98
CA LEU A 51 -1.35 3.79 -1.42
C LEU A 51 -1.15 4.88 -0.34
N GLN A 52 -2.18 5.19 0.45
CA GLN A 52 -2.05 6.12 1.58
C GLN A 52 -1.21 5.52 2.70
N HIS A 53 -1.48 4.26 3.07
CA HIS A 53 -0.68 3.53 4.05
C HIS A 53 0.77 3.40 3.60
N SER A 54 1.05 3.09 2.33
CA SER A 54 2.44 3.00 1.85
C SER A 54 3.17 4.34 1.87
N ARG A 55 2.47 5.44 1.53
CA ARG A 55 3.01 6.80 1.69
C ARG A 55 3.31 7.10 3.15
N GLN A 56 2.41 6.76 4.06
CA GLN A 56 2.53 7.05 5.49
C GLN A 56 3.64 6.23 6.15
N LEU A 57 3.79 4.96 5.78
CA LEU A 57 4.90 4.09 6.21
C LEU A 57 6.25 4.62 5.73
N GLY A 58 6.31 5.16 4.51
CA GLY A 58 7.51 5.81 3.99
C GLY A 58 7.92 7.05 4.80
N TRP A 59 6.95 7.79 5.34
CA TRP A 59 7.23 8.96 6.18
C TRP A 59 7.67 8.57 7.60
N SER A 60 7.06 7.54 8.19
CA SER A 60 7.45 7.08 9.54
C SER A 60 8.86 6.47 9.56
N ASP A 61 9.20 5.66 8.56
CA ASP A 61 10.54 5.05 8.47
C ASP A 61 11.63 6.13 8.29
N ARG A 62 11.37 7.13 7.45
CA ARG A 62 12.30 8.26 7.27
C ARG A 62 12.45 9.11 8.52
N ALA A 63 11.35 9.41 9.21
CA ALA A 63 11.40 10.17 10.46
C ALA A 63 12.20 9.41 11.53
N SER A 64 12.00 8.10 11.64
CA SER A 64 12.74 7.26 12.58
C SER A 64 14.24 7.20 12.28
N ARG A 65 14.62 7.11 11.00
CA ARG A 65 16.05 7.15 10.58
C ARG A 65 16.68 8.50 10.93
N LEU A 66 16.00 9.60 10.61
CA LEU A 66 16.48 10.94 10.94
C LEU A 66 16.67 11.11 12.46
N GLU A 67 15.69 10.68 13.25
CA GLU A 67 15.79 10.73 14.71
C GLU A 67 17.04 9.97 15.20
N HIS A 68 17.24 8.75 14.69
CA HIS A 68 18.40 7.93 15.02
C HIS A 68 19.73 8.59 14.63
N ASP A 69 19.79 9.15 13.43
CA ASP A 69 20.97 9.80 12.86
C ASP A 69 21.36 11.08 13.61
N ILE A 70 20.39 11.78 14.21
CA ILE A 70 20.63 12.96 15.07
C ILE A 70 20.99 12.55 16.49
N ARG A 71 20.28 11.55 17.05
CA ARG A 71 20.45 11.15 18.46
C ARG A 71 21.88 10.67 18.75
N THR A 72 22.48 9.96 17.81
CA THR A 72 23.83 9.39 17.95
C THR A 72 24.92 10.46 18.12
N PRO A 73 25.10 11.44 17.20
CA PRO A 73 26.08 12.50 17.37
C PRO A 73 25.79 13.37 18.59
N VAL A 74 24.53 13.65 18.91
CA VAL A 74 24.16 14.43 20.11
C VAL A 74 24.61 13.72 21.39
N GLY A 75 24.39 12.41 21.52
CA GLY A 75 24.86 11.64 22.66
C GLY A 75 26.38 11.66 22.79
N ALA A 76 27.11 11.48 21.68
CA ALA A 76 28.57 11.56 21.67
C ALA A 76 29.09 12.95 22.09
N MET A 77 28.43 14.02 21.64
CA MET A 77 28.79 15.39 22.03
C MET A 77 28.52 15.66 23.51
N ALA A 78 27.43 15.13 24.07
CA ALA A 78 27.14 15.25 25.50
C ALA A 78 28.25 14.60 26.36
N VAL A 79 28.69 13.39 26.01
CA VAL A 79 29.79 12.70 26.70
C VAL A 79 31.11 13.45 26.54
N ALA A 80 31.42 13.95 25.34
CA ALA A 80 32.64 14.72 25.11
C ALA A 80 32.67 16.04 25.93
N LEU A 81 31.52 16.73 26.05
CA LEU A 81 31.40 17.90 26.91
C LEU A 81 31.57 17.54 28.40
N GLU A 82 31.03 16.41 28.84
CA GLU A 82 31.23 15.91 30.20
C GLU A 82 32.72 15.63 30.49
N LEU A 83 33.44 15.01 29.55
CA LEU A 83 34.88 14.78 29.67
C LEU A 83 35.68 16.08 29.73
N LEU A 84 35.30 17.09 28.95
CA LEU A 84 35.92 18.42 29.02
C LEU A 84 35.68 19.14 30.35
N ASN A 85 34.55 18.87 31.00
CA ASN A 85 34.19 19.51 32.28
C ASN A 85 34.79 18.79 33.48
N THR A 86 35.00 17.47 33.39
CA THR A 86 35.44 16.63 34.51
C THR A 86 36.93 16.29 34.47
N SER A 87 37.55 16.25 33.29
CA SER A 87 38.96 15.91 33.15
C SER A 87 39.87 17.14 33.16
N SER A 88 40.93 17.06 33.95
CA SER A 88 42.06 18.02 33.95
C SER A 88 43.20 17.58 33.03
N ASP A 89 43.14 16.36 32.49
CA ASP A 89 44.18 15.81 31.63
C ASP A 89 44.11 16.46 30.23
N PRO A 90 45.20 17.13 29.77
CA PRO A 90 45.22 17.78 28.46
C PRO A 90 44.99 16.82 27.29
N GLU A 91 45.42 15.56 27.37
CA GLU A 91 45.22 14.59 26.28
C GLU A 91 43.75 14.21 26.14
N ILE A 92 43.09 13.89 27.26
CA ILE A 92 41.65 13.58 27.28
C ILE A 92 40.83 14.76 26.77
N ARG A 93 41.20 15.99 27.17
CA ARG A 93 40.53 17.21 26.72
C ARG A 93 40.71 17.44 25.22
N GLN A 94 41.90 17.17 24.68
CA GLN A 94 42.14 17.25 23.24
C GLN A 94 41.27 16.23 22.49
N GLN A 95 41.27 14.97 22.92
CA GLN A 95 40.45 13.92 22.29
C GLN A 95 38.95 14.25 22.33
N ALA A 96 38.45 14.77 23.45
CA ALA A 96 37.06 15.20 23.57
C ALA A 96 36.74 16.36 22.62
N THR A 97 37.65 17.32 22.47
CA THR A 97 37.53 18.43 21.52
C THR A 97 37.47 17.92 20.07
N GLU A 98 38.32 16.96 19.71
CA GLU A 98 38.30 16.36 18.37
C GLU A 98 37.00 15.61 18.08
N VAL A 99 36.45 14.89 19.07
CA VAL A 99 35.14 14.25 18.94
C VAL A 99 34.07 15.29 18.65
N LEU A 100 34.02 16.40 19.41
CA LEU A 100 33.07 17.48 19.17
C LEU A 100 33.19 18.05 17.75
N GLN A 101 34.40 18.34 17.29
CA GLN A 101 34.64 18.84 15.94
C GLN A 101 34.12 17.89 14.86
N ARG A 102 34.41 16.59 14.99
CA ARG A 102 33.91 15.57 14.05
C ARG A 102 32.39 15.48 14.05
N GLN A 103 31.75 15.51 15.23
CA GLN A 103 30.29 15.43 15.29
C GLN A 103 29.60 16.69 14.75
N ILE A 104 30.16 17.88 14.98
CA ILE A 104 29.65 19.14 14.40
C ILE A 104 29.74 19.10 12.87
N ALA A 105 30.87 18.64 12.32
CA ALA A 105 31.02 18.48 10.87
C ALA A 105 29.98 17.49 10.31
N ARG A 106 29.76 16.36 10.99
CA ARG A 106 28.74 15.37 10.59
C ARG A 106 27.32 15.94 10.62
N MET A 107 26.96 16.68 11.67
CA MET A 107 25.66 17.35 11.79
C MET A 107 25.42 18.37 10.68
N THR A 108 26.48 19.05 10.25
CA THR A 108 26.41 19.99 9.12
C THR A 108 26.11 19.26 7.81
N SER A 109 26.75 18.10 7.57
CA SER A 109 26.44 17.24 6.41
C SER A 109 25.00 16.76 6.42
N LEU A 110 24.52 16.23 7.55
CA LEU A 110 23.13 15.76 7.70
C LEU A 110 22.11 16.88 7.44
N THR A 111 22.41 18.10 7.88
CA THR A 111 21.55 19.26 7.64
C THR A 111 21.50 19.63 6.15
N GLU A 112 22.63 19.51 5.45
CA GLU A 112 22.71 19.79 4.02
C GLU A 112 22.00 18.70 3.19
N GLU A 113 22.17 17.43 3.56
CA GLU A 113 21.43 16.30 2.98
C GLU A 113 19.91 16.48 3.15
N MET A 114 19.47 16.91 4.34
CA MET A 114 18.07 17.22 4.61
C MET A 114 17.55 18.38 3.73
N ARG A 115 18.35 19.43 3.53
CA ARG A 115 17.99 20.55 2.65
C ARG A 115 17.86 20.11 1.20
N GLN A 116 18.80 19.31 0.70
CA GLN A 116 18.75 18.76 -0.66
C GLN A 116 17.52 17.89 -0.85
N PHE A 117 17.22 17.03 0.11
CA PHE A 117 16.02 16.22 0.10
C PHE A 117 14.73 17.06 0.09
N SER A 118 14.63 18.07 0.96
CA SER A 118 13.47 18.95 1.02
C SER A 118 13.23 19.69 -0.31
N ARG A 119 14.31 20.06 -1.03
CA ARG A 119 14.22 20.68 -2.36
C ARG A 119 13.72 19.69 -3.40
N ALA A 120 14.28 18.49 -3.45
CA ALA A 120 13.86 17.44 -4.38
C ALA A 120 12.37 17.08 -4.21
N VAL A 121 11.89 16.99 -2.96
CA VAL A 121 10.47 16.79 -2.69
C VAL A 121 9.63 17.98 -3.19
N GLY A 122 10.06 19.21 -2.91
CA GLY A 122 9.37 20.43 -3.37
C GLY A 122 9.30 20.58 -4.89
N GLU A 123 10.31 20.11 -5.62
CA GLU A 123 10.32 20.07 -7.08
C GLU A 123 9.42 18.97 -7.64
N SER A 124 9.38 17.78 -7.02
CA SER A 124 8.52 16.67 -7.46
C SER A 124 7.02 16.91 -7.30
N VAL A 125 6.64 17.93 -6.52
CA VAL A 125 5.24 18.29 -6.24
C VAL A 125 4.71 19.39 -7.18
N ARG A 126 5.59 20.04 -7.96
CA ARG A 126 5.20 20.98 -9.03
C ARG A 126 5.02 20.27 -10.36
#